data_AF-A0AAU6IVW2-F1
#
_entry.id   AF-A0AAU6IVW2-F1
#
_cell.length_a   1.000
_cell.length_b   1.000
_cell.length_c   1.000
_cell.angle_alpha   90.00
_cell.angle_beta   90.00
_cell.angle_gamma   90.00
#
_symmetry.space_group_name_H-M   'P 1'
#
loop_
_entity.id
_entity.type
_entity.pdbx_description
1 polymer ?
#
loop_
_entity_poly.entity_id
_entity_poly.type
_entity_poly.pdbx_seq_one_letter_code
_entity_poly.pdbx_strand_id
1 'polypeptide(L)'
;MTPQRRITEFGMVAEITRSIMLEPRALRDESIPKELLEYANECHLYLIGHRPLTVVDPDSLSVDDDLITARFISYEQSEDAIVECLWRQPGLSGAISIESDWPHNVLKIKDSSGRQIARGNASYFLAYAMAQTDSDTERLPVDSQFLDLMVDYVGKAYGVEGSRGAITRLQSHSTLQRILTELPRDMEAWIVLLNSDSQTVFTSIVPSGERGDAADLEDDRHLERAMSGPLSEEMVVDFLEGCLIKYFQPPYNVQLKKTFPQASAKPLGELYARDLNLVGFELDTKHLSVRLRSTEMRPSFGHVVMYPLHDPEERKDMFDFVDDIEVLRARRDDPRAMS
;
A
#
# COMPACT_ATOMS: atom_id res chain seq x y z
N MET A 1 32.53 20.99 31.84
CA MET A 1 32.65 20.43 30.47
C MET A 1 31.25 20.25 29.93
N THR A 2 30.96 20.73 28.73
CA THR A 2 29.64 20.60 28.10
C THR A 2 29.54 19.19 27.50
N PRO A 3 28.46 18.42 27.75
CA PRO A 3 28.30 17.10 27.16
C PRO A 3 28.28 17.20 25.64
N GLN A 4 29.09 16.39 24.96
CA GLN A 4 29.09 16.33 23.50
C GLN A 4 28.02 15.32 23.04
N ARG A 5 27.19 15.75 22.09
CA ARG A 5 26.10 14.97 21.51
C ARG A 5 26.67 14.06 20.40
N ARG A 6 26.40 12.74 20.43
CA ARG A 6 26.89 11.73 19.46
C ARG A 6 25.73 11.07 18.71
N ILE A 7 25.84 10.89 17.39
CA ILE A 7 24.90 10.04 16.65
C ILE A 7 25.21 8.59 17.00
N THR A 8 24.25 7.86 17.58
CA THR A 8 24.49 6.50 18.09
C THR A 8 23.46 5.48 17.63
N GLU A 9 22.43 5.91 16.89
CA GLU A 9 21.38 5.01 16.41
C GLU A 9 20.99 5.37 14.98
N PHE A 10 20.78 4.34 14.16
CA PHE A 10 20.46 4.47 12.74
C PHE A 10 19.21 3.67 12.41
N GLY A 11 18.20 4.34 11.88
CA GLY A 11 17.00 3.72 11.34
C GLY A 11 16.96 3.81 9.82
N MET A 12 16.33 2.85 9.17
CA MET A 12 16.04 2.92 7.75
C MET A 12 14.53 2.85 7.51
N VAL A 13 13.97 3.82 6.80
CA VAL A 13 12.58 3.76 6.34
C VAL A 13 12.58 3.88 4.82
N ALA A 14 11.89 2.95 4.17
CA ALA A 14 11.65 3.03 2.73
C ALA A 14 10.24 3.55 2.47
N GLU A 15 10.14 4.54 1.58
CA GLU A 15 8.88 5.07 1.09
C GLU A 15 8.50 4.32 -0.17
N ILE A 16 7.29 3.77 -0.21
CA ILE A 16 6.74 3.15 -1.41
C ILE A 16 6.29 4.27 -2.34
N THR A 17 7.20 4.67 -3.23
CA THR A 17 7.05 5.82 -4.14
C THR A 17 6.20 5.52 -5.37
N ARG A 18 6.00 4.24 -5.69
CA ARG A 18 5.25 3.81 -6.87
C ARG A 18 4.25 2.76 -6.48
N SER A 19 3.02 2.93 -6.96
CA SER A 19 2.01 1.90 -6.84
C SER A 19 0.97 1.98 -7.94
N ILE A 20 0.49 0.81 -8.35
CA ILE A 20 -0.55 0.66 -9.36
C ILE A 20 -1.50 -0.45 -8.94
N MET A 21 -2.79 -0.23 -9.11
CA MET A 21 -3.84 -1.19 -8.82
C MET A 21 -4.34 -1.83 -10.11
N LEU A 22 -4.40 -3.15 -10.14
CA LEU A 22 -4.79 -3.96 -11.29
C LEU A 22 -5.77 -5.05 -10.88
N GLU A 23 -6.65 -5.40 -11.79
CA GLU A 23 -7.47 -6.59 -11.65
C GLU A 23 -6.67 -7.85 -12.04
N PRO A 24 -6.92 -9.01 -11.44
CA PRO A 24 -6.22 -10.25 -11.80
C PRO A 24 -6.29 -10.60 -13.29
N ARG A 25 -7.39 -10.28 -13.98
CA ARG A 25 -7.53 -10.52 -15.44
C ARG A 25 -6.62 -9.62 -16.28
N ALA A 26 -6.24 -8.46 -15.77
CA ALA A 26 -5.31 -7.54 -16.43
C ALA A 26 -3.93 -8.19 -16.63
N LEU A 27 -3.54 -9.14 -15.77
CA LEU A 27 -2.25 -9.86 -15.90
C LEU A 27 -2.08 -10.62 -17.24
N ARG A 28 -3.18 -10.84 -17.98
CA ARG A 28 -3.19 -11.53 -19.27
C ARG A 28 -3.83 -10.70 -20.39
N ASP A 29 -4.14 -9.43 -20.11
CA ASP A 29 -4.82 -8.57 -21.08
C ASP A 29 -3.77 -7.87 -21.97
N GLU A 30 -3.71 -8.31 -23.23
CA GLU A 30 -2.79 -7.75 -24.23
C GLU A 30 -3.16 -6.32 -24.66
N SER A 31 -4.34 -5.83 -24.26
CA SER A 31 -4.78 -4.46 -24.54
C SER A 31 -4.26 -3.41 -23.56
N ILE A 32 -3.53 -3.83 -22.51
CA ILE A 32 -2.93 -2.89 -21.55
C ILE A 32 -1.87 -2.04 -22.27
N PRO A 33 -1.90 -0.70 -22.11
CA PRO A 33 -0.89 0.19 -22.67
C PRO A 33 0.53 -0.23 -22.29
N LYS A 34 1.44 -0.17 -23.25
CA LYS A 34 2.83 -0.62 -23.07
C LYS A 34 3.52 0.12 -21.93
N GLU A 35 3.26 1.41 -21.79
CA GLU A 35 3.80 2.26 -20.74
C GLU A 35 3.35 1.79 -19.34
N LEU A 36 2.11 1.33 -19.22
CA LEU A 36 1.58 0.79 -17.96
C LEU A 36 2.25 -0.55 -17.62
N LEU A 37 2.50 -1.39 -18.63
CA LEU A 37 3.24 -2.65 -18.46
C LEU A 37 4.70 -2.40 -18.06
N GLU A 38 5.36 -1.43 -18.67
CA GLU A 38 6.72 -1.01 -18.30
C GLU A 38 6.76 -0.55 -16.84
N TYR A 39 5.87 0.36 -16.45
CA TYR A 39 5.74 0.82 -15.06
C TYR A 39 5.48 -0.32 -14.07
N ALA A 40 4.60 -1.25 -14.43
CA ALA A 40 4.23 -2.37 -13.56
C ALA A 40 5.30 -3.48 -13.51
N ASN A 41 6.16 -3.59 -14.52
CA ASN A 41 7.29 -4.53 -14.53
C ASN A 41 8.43 -4.08 -13.63
N GLU A 42 8.53 -2.78 -13.35
CA GLU A 42 9.47 -2.21 -12.37
C GLU A 42 8.99 -2.38 -10.92
N CYS A 43 7.79 -2.92 -10.69
CA CYS A 43 7.31 -3.21 -9.34
C CYS A 43 7.78 -4.58 -8.86
N HIS A 44 8.45 -4.60 -7.70
CA HIS A 44 9.00 -5.81 -7.09
C HIS A 44 8.22 -6.32 -5.87
N LEU A 45 7.23 -5.56 -5.40
CA LEU A 45 6.32 -5.94 -4.33
C LEU A 45 4.87 -5.95 -4.84
N TYR A 46 4.03 -6.76 -4.22
CA TYR A 46 2.61 -6.75 -4.51
C TYR A 46 1.76 -7.15 -3.29
N LEU A 47 0.60 -6.52 -3.20
CA LEU A 47 -0.50 -6.92 -2.34
C LEU A 47 -1.56 -7.61 -3.19
N ILE A 48 -2.15 -8.67 -2.67
CA ILE A 48 -3.40 -9.23 -3.18
C ILE A 48 -4.42 -8.99 -2.09
N GLY A 49 -5.57 -8.45 -2.48
CA GLY A 49 -6.67 -8.24 -1.56
C GLY A 49 -8.02 -8.43 -2.21
N HIS A 50 -9.06 -8.41 -1.38
CA HIS A 50 -10.43 -8.44 -1.82
C HIS A 50 -11.25 -7.32 -1.21
N ARG A 51 -12.38 -7.06 -1.85
CA ARG A 51 -13.41 -6.14 -1.40
C ARG A 51 -14.77 -6.59 -1.92
N PRO A 52 -15.88 -6.02 -1.41
CA PRO A 52 -17.20 -6.30 -1.96
C PRO A 52 -17.24 -6.10 -3.47
N LEU A 53 -17.93 -7.00 -4.17
CA LEU A 53 -18.25 -6.82 -5.58
C LEU A 53 -19.10 -5.56 -5.72
N THR A 54 -18.68 -4.68 -6.61
CA THR A 54 -19.46 -3.51 -7.01
C THR A 54 -20.11 -3.78 -8.36
N VAL A 55 -21.41 -3.52 -8.47
CA VAL A 55 -22.14 -3.53 -9.72
C VAL A 55 -22.78 -2.17 -9.97
N VAL A 56 -23.20 -1.92 -11.20
CA VAL A 56 -24.00 -0.76 -11.56
C VAL A 56 -25.47 -1.18 -11.70
N ASP A 57 -26.39 -0.29 -11.31
CA ASP A 57 -27.78 -0.39 -11.70
C ASP A 57 -27.91 0.06 -13.17
N PRO A 58 -28.19 -0.84 -14.13
CA PRO A 58 -28.26 -0.49 -15.55
C PRO A 58 -29.36 0.53 -15.86
N ASP A 59 -30.45 0.58 -15.08
CA ASP A 59 -31.55 1.52 -15.30
C ASP A 59 -31.21 2.94 -14.79
N SER A 60 -30.13 3.08 -14.03
CA SER A 60 -29.64 4.37 -13.53
C SER A 60 -28.64 5.06 -14.46
N LEU A 61 -28.18 4.37 -15.50
CA LEU A 61 -27.15 4.88 -16.41
C LEU A 61 -27.72 6.02 -17.26
N SER A 62 -27.16 7.21 -17.10
CA SER A 62 -27.50 8.35 -17.94
C SER A 62 -26.28 9.16 -18.34
N VAL A 63 -26.35 9.76 -19.52
CA VAL A 63 -25.33 10.63 -20.09
C VAL A 63 -25.98 11.96 -20.44
N ASP A 64 -25.41 13.05 -19.94
CA ASP A 64 -25.73 14.42 -20.33
C ASP A 64 -24.43 15.10 -20.80
N ASP A 65 -24.28 15.26 -22.12
CA ASP A 65 -23.02 15.62 -22.79
C ASP A 65 -21.83 14.70 -22.41
N ASP A 66 -20.92 15.18 -21.55
CA ASP A 66 -19.75 14.47 -21.02
C ASP A 66 -19.91 14.04 -19.56
N LEU A 67 -21.04 14.39 -18.94
CA LEU A 67 -21.38 14.04 -17.57
C LEU A 67 -22.11 12.69 -17.54
N ILE A 68 -21.51 11.72 -16.86
CA ILE A 68 -22.09 10.39 -16.67
C ILE A 68 -22.63 10.30 -15.25
N THR A 69 -23.85 9.77 -15.12
CA THR A 69 -24.46 9.44 -13.83
C THR A 69 -24.75 7.95 -13.77
N ALA A 70 -24.46 7.34 -12.62
CA ALA A 70 -24.75 5.94 -12.35
C ALA A 70 -24.96 5.70 -10.85
N ARG A 71 -25.85 4.76 -10.53
CA ARG A 71 -25.96 4.16 -9.19
C ARG A 71 -25.15 2.88 -9.13
N PHE A 72 -24.23 2.81 -8.18
CA PHE A 72 -23.40 1.67 -7.86
C PHE A 72 -23.97 0.93 -6.65
N ILE A 73 -23.85 -0.39 -6.62
CA ILE A 73 -24.36 -1.26 -5.56
C ILE A 73 -23.20 -2.14 -5.08
N SER A 74 -22.97 -2.15 -3.76
CA SER A 74 -21.96 -2.99 -3.10
C SER A 74 -22.63 -4.14 -2.32
N TYR A 75 -22.20 -5.38 -2.53
CA TYR A 75 -22.91 -6.56 -2.01
C TYR A 75 -22.68 -6.90 -0.53
N GLU A 76 -21.68 -6.33 0.17
CA GLU A 76 -21.27 -6.83 1.51
C GLU A 76 -21.96 -6.14 2.70
N GLN A 77 -22.62 -4.98 2.52
CA GLN A 77 -23.07 -4.17 3.65
C GLN A 77 -24.58 -3.89 3.60
N SER A 78 -25.35 -4.83 4.17
CA SER A 78 -26.82 -4.82 4.20
C SER A 78 -27.47 -4.85 2.80
N GLU A 79 -28.77 -5.13 2.74
CA GLU A 79 -29.46 -5.39 1.46
C GLU A 79 -29.40 -4.22 0.44
N ASP A 80 -28.92 -3.02 0.80
CA ASP A 80 -28.93 -1.84 -0.10
C ASP A 80 -27.77 -0.83 0.14
N ALA A 81 -26.50 -1.23 0.06
CA ALA A 81 -25.39 -0.26 -0.05
C ALA A 81 -25.35 0.36 -1.46
N ILE A 82 -26.31 1.24 -1.75
CA ILE A 82 -26.47 1.95 -3.03
C ILE A 82 -25.83 3.33 -2.96
N VAL A 83 -25.00 3.63 -3.95
CA VAL A 83 -24.28 4.89 -4.08
C VAL A 83 -24.56 5.50 -5.44
N GLU A 84 -25.20 6.67 -5.48
CA GLU A 84 -25.32 7.46 -6.71
C GLU A 84 -24.12 8.38 -6.88
N CYS A 85 -23.42 8.23 -8.01
CA CYS A 85 -22.26 9.03 -8.36
C CYS A 85 -22.41 9.66 -9.74
N LEU A 86 -21.73 10.79 -9.90
CA LEU A 86 -21.63 11.51 -11.15
C LEU A 86 -20.16 11.84 -11.42
N TRP A 87 -19.73 11.69 -12.67
CA TRP A 87 -18.37 11.96 -13.08
C TRP A 87 -18.29 12.45 -14.51
N ARG A 88 -17.23 13.20 -14.81
CA ARG A 88 -16.88 13.57 -16.19
C ARG A 88 -15.78 12.66 -16.68
N GLN A 89 -15.87 12.21 -17.93
CA GLN A 89 -14.86 11.37 -18.53
C GLN A 89 -13.90 12.24 -19.38
N PRO A 90 -12.59 12.33 -19.04
CA PRO A 90 -11.65 13.20 -19.73
C PRO A 90 -11.39 12.76 -21.16
N GLY A 91 -10.99 13.71 -22.01
CA GLY A 91 -10.60 13.43 -23.39
C GLY A 91 -11.77 13.13 -24.34
N LEU A 92 -12.99 13.44 -23.92
CA LEU A 92 -14.20 13.26 -24.71
C LEU A 92 -14.53 14.47 -25.58
N SER A 93 -14.97 14.19 -26.81
CA SER A 93 -15.60 15.18 -27.69
C SER A 93 -16.83 14.57 -28.37
N GLY A 94 -18.01 15.15 -28.12
CA GLY A 94 -19.28 14.71 -28.72
C GLY A 94 -20.05 13.69 -27.88
N ALA A 95 -21.18 13.24 -28.42
CA ALA A 95 -22.09 12.32 -27.72
C ALA A 95 -21.41 10.98 -27.40
N ILE A 96 -21.63 10.48 -26.18
CA ILE A 96 -21.14 9.17 -25.72
C ILE A 96 -22.31 8.27 -25.34
N SER A 97 -22.02 6.98 -25.24
CA SER A 97 -22.92 5.99 -24.62
C SER A 97 -22.18 5.18 -23.58
N ILE A 98 -22.90 4.78 -22.54
CA ILE A 98 -22.42 3.89 -21.49
C ILE A 98 -23.30 2.65 -21.45
N GLU A 99 -22.68 1.48 -21.35
CA GLU A 99 -23.38 0.20 -21.28
C GLU A 99 -22.72 -0.73 -20.26
N SER A 100 -23.49 -1.70 -19.77
CA SER A 100 -23.03 -2.73 -18.87
C SER A 100 -23.75 -4.04 -19.15
N ASP A 101 -22.98 -5.11 -19.36
CA ASP A 101 -23.53 -6.46 -19.52
C ASP A 101 -23.68 -7.13 -18.15
N TRP A 102 -24.70 -8.00 -18.00
CA TRP A 102 -24.84 -8.83 -16.80
C TRP A 102 -23.51 -9.56 -16.49
N PRO A 103 -23.02 -9.57 -15.24
CA PRO A 103 -23.71 -9.21 -13.98
C PRO A 103 -23.60 -7.72 -13.58
N HIS A 104 -23.36 -6.84 -14.55
CA HIS A 104 -23.27 -5.39 -14.37
C HIS A 104 -22.08 -4.91 -13.51
N ASN A 105 -21.03 -5.71 -13.41
CA ASN A 105 -19.78 -5.34 -12.74
C ASN A 105 -18.74 -4.72 -13.67
N VAL A 106 -19.03 -4.59 -14.97
CA VAL A 106 -18.13 -3.97 -15.96
C VAL A 106 -18.89 -2.89 -16.72
N LEU A 107 -18.30 -1.70 -16.79
CA LEU A 107 -18.80 -0.60 -17.61
C LEU A 107 -17.96 -0.48 -18.88
N LYS A 108 -18.64 -0.13 -19.98
CA LYS A 108 -18.01 0.22 -21.26
C LYS A 108 -18.53 1.58 -21.69
N ILE A 109 -17.62 2.47 -22.06
CA ILE A 109 -17.95 3.78 -22.63
C ILE A 109 -17.57 3.76 -24.10
N LYS A 110 -18.48 4.19 -24.96
CA LYS A 110 -18.29 4.30 -26.41
C LYS A 110 -18.49 5.75 -26.87
N ASP A 111 -17.70 6.16 -27.85
CA ASP A 111 -17.91 7.43 -28.55
C ASP A 111 -19.08 7.35 -29.54
N SER A 112 -19.40 8.48 -30.18
CA SER A 112 -20.50 8.60 -31.16
C SER A 112 -20.36 7.71 -32.40
N SER A 113 -19.15 7.20 -32.69
CA SER A 113 -18.91 6.24 -33.77
C SER A 113 -19.14 4.79 -33.34
N GLY A 114 -19.43 4.55 -32.06
CA GLY A 114 -19.55 3.22 -31.46
C GLY A 114 -18.22 2.60 -31.06
N ARG A 115 -17.10 3.33 -31.17
CA ARG A 115 -15.79 2.86 -30.74
C ARG A 115 -15.69 2.91 -29.22
N GLN A 116 -15.27 1.80 -28.62
CA GLN A 116 -15.01 1.73 -27.18
C GLN A 116 -13.79 2.59 -26.82
N ILE A 117 -13.97 3.50 -25.87
CA ILE A 117 -12.95 4.44 -25.42
C ILE A 117 -12.56 4.22 -23.96
N ALA A 118 -13.42 3.57 -23.16
CA ALA A 118 -13.08 3.13 -21.81
C ALA A 118 -13.80 1.82 -21.48
N ARG A 119 -13.17 0.99 -20.65
CA ARG A 119 -13.72 -0.24 -20.10
C ARG A 119 -13.04 -0.55 -18.77
N GLY A 120 -13.80 -1.00 -17.77
CA GLY A 120 -13.26 -1.36 -16.46
C GLY A 120 -14.33 -1.87 -15.50
N ASN A 121 -13.93 -2.41 -14.35
CA ASN A 121 -14.89 -2.76 -13.30
C ASN A 121 -15.69 -1.55 -12.82
N ALA A 122 -16.94 -1.77 -12.41
CA ALA A 122 -17.80 -0.73 -11.87
C ALA A 122 -17.15 -0.04 -10.66
N SER A 123 -16.45 -0.78 -9.80
CA SER A 123 -15.71 -0.21 -8.66
C SER A 123 -14.55 0.72 -9.05
N TYR A 124 -13.93 0.52 -10.21
CA TYR A 124 -12.92 1.45 -10.75
C TYR A 124 -13.56 2.78 -11.14
N PHE A 125 -14.71 2.74 -11.83
CA PHE A 125 -15.46 3.95 -12.17
C PHE A 125 -16.02 4.65 -10.93
N LEU A 126 -16.48 3.90 -9.92
CA LEU A 126 -16.90 4.45 -8.64
C LEU A 126 -15.74 5.19 -7.95
N ALA A 127 -14.56 4.55 -7.85
CA ALA A 127 -13.37 5.18 -7.28
C ALA A 127 -12.98 6.46 -8.04
N TYR A 128 -13.02 6.41 -9.38
CA TYR A 128 -12.73 7.55 -10.23
C TYR A 128 -13.74 8.70 -10.06
N ALA A 129 -15.03 8.38 -9.96
CA ALA A 129 -16.09 9.35 -9.71
C ALA A 129 -15.92 10.04 -8.36
N MET A 130 -15.61 9.26 -7.31
CA MET A 130 -15.35 9.75 -5.96
C MET A 130 -14.13 10.69 -5.89
N ALA A 131 -13.06 10.36 -6.63
CA ALA A 131 -11.86 11.21 -6.68
C ALA A 131 -12.10 12.57 -7.35
N GLN A 132 -13.09 12.68 -8.25
CA GLN A 132 -13.43 13.92 -8.95
C GLN A 132 -14.43 14.81 -8.19
N THR A 133 -15.15 14.29 -7.20
CA THR A 133 -16.23 15.03 -6.53
C THR A 133 -15.72 16.08 -5.53
N ASP A 134 -14.40 16.12 -5.27
CA ASP A 134 -13.76 16.87 -4.18
C ASP A 134 -13.39 18.34 -4.52
N SER A 135 -13.81 18.89 -5.68
CA SER A 135 -13.34 20.23 -6.08
C SER A 135 -14.25 21.41 -5.75
N ASP A 136 -15.58 21.30 -5.66
CA ASP A 136 -16.44 22.51 -5.51
C ASP A 136 -17.86 22.31 -4.91
N THR A 137 -18.27 21.10 -4.49
CA THR A 137 -19.64 20.88 -3.99
C THR A 137 -19.68 20.11 -2.69
N GLU A 138 -20.45 20.60 -1.71
CA GLU A 138 -20.71 20.03 -0.37
C GLU A 138 -21.41 18.64 -0.39
N ARG A 139 -20.87 17.68 -1.14
CA ARG A 139 -21.27 16.27 -1.13
C ARG A 139 -20.08 15.41 -0.75
N LEU A 140 -20.06 14.96 0.50
CA LEU A 140 -19.52 13.66 0.90
C LEU A 140 -20.64 13.02 1.72
N PRO A 141 -20.87 11.68 1.71
CA PRO A 141 -19.81 10.67 1.76
C PRO A 141 -20.22 9.36 1.04
N VAL A 142 -19.64 9.02 -0.11
CA VAL A 142 -19.64 7.58 -0.42
C VAL A 142 -18.83 6.94 0.69
N ASP A 143 -19.42 5.98 1.40
CA ASP A 143 -18.67 5.27 2.42
C ASP A 143 -17.49 4.62 1.71
N SER A 144 -16.30 5.24 1.81
CA SER A 144 -15.08 4.72 1.18
C SER A 144 -14.81 3.28 1.65
N GLN A 145 -15.50 2.84 2.71
CA GLN A 145 -15.62 1.45 3.14
C GLN A 145 -16.00 0.48 2.02
N PHE A 146 -16.79 0.89 1.02
CA PHE A 146 -17.13 0.01 -0.11
C PHE A 146 -15.93 -0.30 -1.01
N LEU A 147 -14.95 0.58 -1.01
CA LEU A 147 -13.73 0.43 -1.80
C LEU A 147 -12.54 -0.03 -0.97
N ASP A 148 -12.68 -0.14 0.36
CA ASP A 148 -11.63 -0.61 1.25
C ASP A 148 -11.17 -2.00 0.81
N LEU A 149 -9.85 -2.14 0.66
CA LEU A 149 -9.24 -3.39 0.22
C LEU A 149 -8.72 -4.16 1.43
N MET A 150 -9.31 -5.32 1.69
CA MET A 150 -8.81 -6.29 2.66
C MET A 150 -7.54 -6.94 2.12
N VAL A 151 -6.40 -6.74 2.78
CA VAL A 151 -5.12 -7.33 2.35
C VAL A 151 -5.07 -8.82 2.72
N ASP A 152 -5.12 -9.69 1.71
CA ASP A 152 -5.10 -11.15 1.87
C ASP A 152 -3.70 -11.75 1.82
N TYR A 153 -2.81 -11.13 1.05
CA TYR A 153 -1.46 -11.59 0.82
C TYR A 153 -0.52 -10.45 0.47
N VAL A 154 0.70 -10.52 0.96
CA VAL A 154 1.84 -9.70 0.54
C VAL A 154 2.88 -10.63 -0.05
N GLY A 155 3.47 -10.26 -1.18
CA GLY A 155 4.62 -10.99 -1.69
C GLY A 155 5.56 -10.11 -2.48
N LYS A 156 6.76 -10.66 -2.72
CA LYS A 156 7.74 -10.07 -3.63
C LYS A 156 7.94 -10.85 -4.92
N ALA A 157 8.47 -10.14 -5.90
CA ALA A 157 9.03 -10.67 -7.13
C ALA A 157 10.35 -9.94 -7.40
N TYR A 158 11.44 -10.56 -6.98
CA TYR A 158 12.78 -10.10 -7.30
C TYR A 158 13.57 -11.28 -7.89
N GLY A 159 13.98 -11.17 -9.15
CA GLY A 159 14.80 -12.15 -9.84
C GLY A 159 16.30 -11.88 -9.63
N VAL A 160 17.16 -12.68 -10.26
CA VAL A 160 18.60 -12.35 -10.36
C VAL A 160 18.70 -10.98 -11.04
N GLU A 161 19.31 -9.99 -10.37
CA GLU A 161 19.43 -8.60 -10.86
C GLU A 161 18.09 -7.95 -11.26
N GLY A 162 17.00 -8.18 -10.52
CA GLY A 162 15.70 -7.54 -10.81
C GLY A 162 15.00 -8.07 -12.07
N SER A 163 15.55 -9.08 -12.74
CA SER A 163 15.07 -9.62 -14.03
C SER A 163 13.63 -10.19 -14.06
N ARG A 164 12.93 -10.23 -12.91
CA ARG A 164 11.53 -10.69 -12.82
C ARG A 164 10.71 -9.68 -12.04
N GLY A 165 9.83 -8.98 -12.73
CA GLY A 165 8.82 -8.11 -12.12
C GLY A 165 7.63 -8.87 -11.55
N ALA A 166 6.82 -8.17 -10.74
CA ALA A 166 5.63 -8.73 -10.10
C ALA A 166 4.62 -9.33 -11.09
N ILE A 167 4.39 -8.69 -12.24
CA ILE A 167 3.47 -9.19 -13.28
C ILE A 167 3.83 -10.61 -13.73
N THR A 168 5.09 -10.83 -14.14
CA THR A 168 5.55 -12.13 -14.65
C THR A 168 5.38 -13.23 -13.59
N ARG A 169 5.65 -12.91 -12.33
CA ARG A 169 5.45 -13.85 -11.22
C ARG A 169 3.97 -14.18 -11.02
N LEU A 170 3.10 -13.16 -11.03
CA LEU A 170 1.68 -13.28 -10.72
C LEU A 170 0.91 -14.12 -11.75
N GLN A 171 1.31 -14.12 -13.03
CA GLN A 171 0.65 -14.90 -14.09
C GLN A 171 0.53 -16.41 -13.80
N SER A 172 1.49 -16.96 -13.05
CA SER A 172 1.56 -18.39 -12.69
C SER A 172 1.61 -18.62 -11.17
N HIS A 173 1.22 -17.63 -10.36
CA HIS A 173 1.37 -17.70 -8.91
C HIS A 173 0.25 -18.52 -8.26
N SER A 174 0.61 -19.65 -7.62
CA SER A 174 -0.36 -20.57 -7.01
C SER A 174 -1.16 -19.93 -5.88
N THR A 175 -0.57 -19.03 -5.08
CA THR A 175 -1.31 -18.33 -4.02
C THR A 175 -2.38 -17.41 -4.59
N LEU A 176 -2.10 -16.70 -5.70
CA LEU A 176 -3.11 -15.86 -6.36
C LEU A 176 -4.26 -16.76 -6.86
N GLN A 177 -3.94 -17.85 -7.54
CA GLN A 177 -4.95 -18.80 -8.03
C GLN A 177 -5.81 -19.37 -6.89
N ARG A 178 -5.19 -19.67 -5.74
CA ARG A 178 -5.88 -20.12 -4.53
C ARG A 178 -6.84 -19.05 -4.00
N ILE A 179 -6.37 -17.81 -3.81
CA ILE A 179 -7.20 -16.68 -3.36
C ILE A 179 -8.41 -16.52 -4.29
N LEU A 180 -8.20 -16.49 -5.60
CA LEU A 180 -9.28 -16.35 -6.58
C LEU A 180 -10.30 -17.50 -6.57
N THR A 181 -9.88 -18.70 -6.13
CA THR A 181 -10.76 -19.88 -6.05
C THR A 181 -11.55 -19.91 -4.74
N GLU A 182 -10.94 -19.44 -3.65
CA GLU A 182 -11.55 -19.43 -2.31
C GLU A 182 -12.43 -18.19 -2.08
N LEU A 183 -12.32 -17.17 -2.94
CA LEU A 183 -13.06 -15.93 -2.79
C LEU A 183 -14.59 -16.13 -2.99
N PRO A 184 -15.44 -15.58 -2.10
CA PRO A 184 -16.89 -15.54 -2.29
C PRO A 184 -17.31 -14.87 -3.61
N ARG A 185 -18.51 -15.20 -4.12
CA ARG A 185 -19.01 -14.69 -5.41
C ARG A 185 -19.36 -13.20 -5.39
N ASP A 186 -19.71 -12.70 -4.22
CA ASP A 186 -20.06 -11.31 -3.91
C ASP A 186 -18.83 -10.47 -3.56
N MET A 187 -17.64 -10.96 -3.85
CA MET A 187 -16.36 -10.27 -3.67
C MET A 187 -15.60 -10.18 -4.99
N GLU A 188 -14.75 -9.19 -5.08
CA GLU A 188 -13.80 -9.04 -6.17
C GLU A 188 -12.36 -8.93 -5.64
N ALA A 189 -11.43 -9.56 -6.37
CA ALA A 189 -10.01 -9.51 -6.06
C ALA A 189 -9.31 -8.39 -6.81
N TRP A 190 -8.32 -7.80 -6.15
CA TRP A 190 -7.46 -6.77 -6.69
C TRP A 190 -6.00 -7.02 -6.33
N ILE A 191 -5.12 -6.50 -7.16
CA ILE A 191 -3.67 -6.57 -7.00
C ILE A 191 -3.15 -5.14 -6.92
N VAL A 192 -2.39 -4.82 -5.89
CA VAL A 192 -1.66 -3.55 -5.79
C VAL A 192 -0.19 -3.86 -5.97
N LEU A 193 0.41 -3.45 -7.09
CA LEU A 193 1.84 -3.55 -7.31
C LEU A 193 2.53 -2.34 -6.68
N LEU A 194 3.69 -2.57 -6.07
CA LEU A 194 4.42 -1.58 -5.28
C LEU A 194 5.90 -1.57 -5.69
N ASN A 195 6.52 -0.38 -5.71
CA ASN A 195 7.96 -0.22 -5.75
C ASN A 195 8.43 0.88 -4.80
N SER A 196 9.69 0.79 -4.39
CA SER A 196 10.34 1.78 -3.55
C SER A 196 11.67 2.20 -4.17
N ASP A 197 11.72 3.45 -4.64
CA ASP A 197 12.97 4.07 -5.13
C ASP A 197 13.64 4.93 -4.04
N SER A 198 13.05 5.00 -2.84
CA SER A 198 13.43 5.90 -1.76
C SER A 198 13.89 5.14 -0.52
N GLN A 199 14.98 5.61 0.09
CA GLN A 199 15.53 5.11 1.34
C GLN A 199 15.91 6.31 2.20
N THR A 200 15.26 6.47 3.34
CA THR A 200 15.55 7.53 4.30
C THR A 200 16.25 6.95 5.52
N VAL A 201 17.46 7.44 5.78
CA VAL A 201 18.21 7.13 7.00
C VAL A 201 17.78 8.11 8.09
N PHE A 202 17.27 7.57 9.19
CA PHE A 202 17.01 8.31 10.43
C PHE A 202 18.21 8.16 11.36
N THR A 203 18.58 9.24 12.06
CA THR A 203 19.67 9.22 13.03
C THR A 203 19.22 9.82 14.35
N SER A 204 19.55 9.16 15.46
CA SER A 204 19.34 9.69 16.81
C SER A 204 20.67 10.09 17.43
N ILE A 205 20.65 11.20 18.20
CA ILE A 205 21.84 11.76 18.83
C ILE A 205 21.71 11.67 20.35
N VAL A 206 22.53 10.84 20.99
CA VAL A 206 22.58 10.67 22.44
C VAL A 206 23.68 11.54 23.06
N PRO A 207 23.45 12.20 24.21
CA PRO A 207 24.51 12.86 24.97
C PRO A 207 25.47 11.82 25.55
N SER A 208 26.76 11.90 25.19
CA SER A 208 27.78 10.95 25.67
C SER A 208 28.52 11.43 26.92
N GLY A 209 29.01 10.47 27.73
CA GLY A 209 29.94 10.68 28.86
C GLY A 209 31.41 10.84 28.44
N GLU A 210 32.35 10.82 29.40
CA GLU A 210 33.79 11.08 29.17
C GLU A 210 34.47 10.01 28.27
N ARG A 211 35.44 10.46 27.46
CA ARG A 211 36.14 9.68 26.43
C ARG A 211 37.01 8.54 26.96
N GLY A 212 37.11 7.47 26.16
CA GLY A 212 38.15 6.45 26.23
C GLY A 212 38.41 5.83 24.84
N ASP A 213 39.67 5.61 24.49
CA ASP A 213 40.13 5.27 23.12
C ASP A 213 39.43 4.06 22.47
N ALA A 214 39.01 3.07 23.25
CA ALA A 214 38.35 1.86 22.74
C ALA A 214 36.87 2.09 22.38
N ALA A 215 36.16 2.89 23.17
CA ALA A 215 34.75 3.21 22.91
C ALA A 215 34.61 4.14 21.69
N ASP A 216 35.57 5.06 21.52
CA ASP A 216 35.59 5.97 20.39
C ASP A 216 35.85 5.23 19.05
N LEU A 217 36.68 4.18 19.04
CA LEU A 217 36.93 3.35 17.85
C LEU A 217 35.74 2.44 17.48
N GLU A 218 34.97 1.97 18.45
CA GLU A 218 33.77 1.15 18.20
C GLU A 218 32.63 2.01 17.64
N ASP A 219 32.43 3.21 18.19
CA ASP A 219 31.48 4.21 17.71
C ASP A 219 31.78 4.63 16.26
N ASP A 220 33.05 4.89 15.92
CA ASP A 220 33.44 5.27 14.56
C ASP A 220 33.16 4.13 13.56
N ARG A 221 33.38 2.87 13.95
CA ARG A 221 33.06 1.69 13.12
C ARG A 221 31.55 1.49 12.98
N HIS A 222 30.78 1.79 14.01
CA HIS A 222 29.32 1.74 13.98
C HIS A 222 28.77 2.75 12.96
N LEU A 223 29.22 4.01 13.06
CA LEU A 223 28.90 5.07 12.10
C LEU A 223 29.31 4.69 10.67
N GLU A 224 30.51 4.14 10.48
CA GLU A 224 31.01 3.72 9.17
C GLU A 224 30.14 2.60 8.57
N ARG A 225 29.71 1.62 9.37
CA ARG A 225 28.84 0.53 8.90
C ARG A 225 27.45 1.02 8.52
N ALA A 226 26.81 1.82 9.36
CA ALA A 226 25.48 2.35 9.09
C ALA A 226 25.46 3.30 7.88
N MET A 227 26.55 4.05 7.67
CA MET A 227 26.70 5.02 6.58
C MET A 227 27.41 4.46 5.33
N SER A 228 27.62 3.15 5.24
CA SER A 228 28.39 2.49 4.16
C SER A 228 27.71 2.50 2.77
N GLY A 229 26.79 3.43 2.52
CA GLY A 229 26.03 3.60 1.29
C GLY A 229 24.60 3.04 1.37
N PRO A 230 23.76 3.29 0.35
CA PRO A 230 22.38 2.81 0.33
C PRO A 230 22.31 1.28 0.41
N LEU A 231 21.18 0.76 0.88
CA LEU A 231 20.88 -0.66 0.80
C LEU A 231 20.65 -1.05 -0.66
N SER A 232 20.96 -2.31 -0.98
CA SER A 232 20.60 -2.84 -2.30
C SER A 232 19.08 -2.88 -2.46
N GLU A 233 18.62 -2.81 -3.71
CA GLU A 233 17.19 -2.91 -4.01
C GLU A 233 16.58 -4.22 -3.50
N GLU A 234 17.30 -5.34 -3.65
CA GLU A 234 16.91 -6.64 -3.09
C GLU A 234 16.68 -6.57 -1.58
N MET A 235 17.57 -5.91 -0.83
CA MET A 235 17.40 -5.74 0.61
C MET A 235 16.16 -4.91 0.94
N VAL A 236 15.92 -3.84 0.19
CA VAL A 236 14.74 -2.98 0.39
C VAL A 236 13.47 -3.76 0.17
N VAL A 237 13.38 -4.48 -0.94
CA VAL A 237 12.24 -5.35 -1.26
C VAL A 237 12.03 -6.39 -0.15
N ASP A 238 13.11 -6.97 0.36
CA ASP A 238 13.05 -8.02 1.38
C ASP A 238 12.57 -7.53 2.75
N PHE A 239 13.06 -6.39 3.23
CA PHE A 239 12.57 -5.86 4.49
C PHE A 239 11.17 -5.26 4.35
N LEU A 240 10.85 -4.62 3.23
CA LEU A 240 9.51 -4.09 2.98
C LEU A 240 8.47 -5.23 2.95
N GLU A 241 8.77 -6.36 2.30
CA GLU A 241 7.92 -7.56 2.34
C GLU A 241 7.66 -7.98 3.80
N GLY A 242 8.72 -8.08 4.60
CA GLY A 242 8.61 -8.46 6.01
C GLY A 242 7.81 -7.46 6.85
N CYS A 243 8.06 -6.16 6.68
CA CYS A 243 7.34 -5.11 7.39
C CYS A 243 5.84 -5.10 7.05
N LEU A 244 5.50 -5.21 5.76
CA LEU A 244 4.12 -5.25 5.28
C LEU A 244 3.38 -6.50 5.78
N ILE A 245 4.02 -7.67 5.77
CA ILE A 245 3.43 -8.92 6.32
C ILE A 245 3.18 -8.77 7.82
N LYS A 246 4.15 -8.23 8.57
CA LYS A 246 4.01 -8.02 10.01
C LYS A 246 2.92 -6.98 10.34
N TYR A 247 2.80 -5.94 9.51
CA TYR A 247 1.83 -4.87 9.71
C TYR A 247 0.40 -5.35 9.41
N PHE A 248 0.16 -5.90 8.22
CA PHE A 248 -1.19 -6.29 7.80
C PHE A 248 -1.62 -7.68 8.34
N GLN A 249 -0.69 -8.55 8.75
CA GLN A 249 -0.98 -9.95 9.12
C GLN A 249 -1.87 -10.73 8.10
N PRO A 250 -1.63 -10.61 6.78
CA PRO A 250 -2.50 -11.16 5.74
C PRO A 250 -2.70 -12.68 5.86
N PRO A 251 -3.94 -13.22 5.79
CA PRO A 251 -4.25 -14.63 6.08
C PRO A 251 -3.41 -15.64 5.31
N TYR A 252 -3.04 -15.35 4.07
CA TYR A 252 -2.29 -16.29 3.21
C TYR A 252 -0.77 -16.28 3.42
N ASN A 253 -0.21 -15.28 4.13
CA ASN A 253 1.17 -15.33 4.59
C ASN A 253 1.26 -16.12 5.90
N VAL A 254 2.16 -17.11 5.97
CA VAL A 254 2.38 -17.90 7.19
C VAL A 254 3.67 -17.49 7.90
N GLN A 255 4.71 -17.21 7.11
CA GLN A 255 6.02 -16.78 7.60
C GLN A 255 6.02 -15.27 7.89
N LEU A 256 6.99 -14.80 8.68
CA LEU A 256 7.28 -13.38 8.98
C LEU A 256 6.23 -12.63 9.82
N LYS A 257 4.96 -13.07 9.81
CA LYS A 257 3.86 -12.51 10.63
C LYS A 257 4.26 -12.20 12.08
N LYS A 258 4.78 -13.18 12.79
CA LYS A 258 5.16 -13.06 14.22
C LYS A 258 6.67 -13.04 14.44
N THR A 259 7.43 -13.37 13.40
CA THR A 259 8.87 -13.58 13.51
C THR A 259 9.67 -12.44 12.93
N PHE A 260 9.12 -11.56 12.09
CA PHE A 260 9.86 -10.38 11.66
C PHE A 260 10.05 -9.41 12.85
N PRO A 261 11.23 -8.79 13.02
CA PRO A 261 12.41 -8.83 12.14
C PRO A 261 13.51 -9.85 12.53
N GLN A 262 13.20 -10.94 13.24
CA GLN A 262 14.21 -11.88 13.75
C GLN A 262 15.17 -12.38 12.66
N ALA A 263 16.47 -12.32 12.98
CA ALA A 263 17.63 -12.54 12.10
C ALA A 263 17.73 -13.90 11.38
N SER A 264 16.86 -14.87 11.65
CA SER A 264 16.97 -16.22 11.08
C SER A 264 16.65 -16.31 9.58
N ALA A 265 16.12 -15.26 8.96
CA ALA A 265 15.98 -15.20 7.50
C ALA A 265 17.27 -14.64 6.87
N LYS A 266 17.91 -15.42 5.98
CA LYS A 266 19.15 -15.04 5.27
C LYS A 266 19.20 -13.58 4.78
N PRO A 267 18.15 -13.01 4.17
CA PRO A 267 18.17 -11.62 3.68
C PRO A 267 18.26 -10.55 4.78
N LEU A 268 17.77 -10.86 5.98
CA LEU A 268 17.84 -9.94 7.13
C LEU A 268 19.25 -9.89 7.71
N GLY A 269 20.06 -10.94 7.53
CA GLY A 269 21.43 -11.00 8.05
C GLY A 269 22.33 -9.85 7.59
N GLU A 270 22.12 -9.34 6.37
CA GLU A 270 22.87 -8.19 5.86
C GLU A 270 22.37 -6.86 6.42
N LEU A 271 21.08 -6.72 6.76
CA LEU A 271 20.56 -5.56 7.50
C LEU A 271 21.15 -5.49 8.91
N TYR A 272 21.24 -6.64 9.59
CA TYR A 272 21.94 -6.75 10.87
C TYR A 272 23.44 -6.45 10.75
N ALA A 273 24.08 -6.78 9.62
CA ALA A 273 25.48 -6.44 9.37
C ALA A 273 25.71 -4.94 9.18
N ARG A 274 24.68 -4.19 8.73
CA ARG A 274 24.69 -2.72 8.65
C ARG A 274 24.49 -2.03 10.00
N ASP A 275 24.29 -2.81 11.08
CA ASP A 275 24.15 -2.32 12.45
C ASP A 275 23.02 -1.27 12.60
N LEU A 276 21.91 -1.50 11.90
CA LEU A 276 20.72 -0.66 11.98
C LEU A 276 19.92 -0.98 13.25
N ASN A 277 19.36 0.04 13.89
CA ASN A 277 18.48 -0.08 15.04
C ASN A 277 17.06 -0.48 14.63
N LEU A 278 16.55 0.11 13.56
CA LEU A 278 15.16 -0.08 13.12
C LEU A 278 15.04 -0.11 11.60
N VAL A 279 13.97 -0.75 11.15
CA VAL A 279 13.50 -0.70 9.76
C VAL A 279 12.02 -0.38 9.70
N GLY A 280 11.59 0.36 8.69
CA GLY A 280 10.18 0.76 8.57
C GLY A 280 9.76 1.00 7.13
N PHE A 281 8.47 1.26 6.95
CA PHE A 281 7.92 1.70 5.66
C PHE A 281 6.94 2.85 5.80
N GLU A 282 6.79 3.57 4.70
CA GLU A 282 5.69 4.50 4.44
C GLU A 282 4.98 4.08 3.14
N LEU A 283 3.65 3.98 3.20
CA LEU A 283 2.79 3.65 2.08
C LEU A 283 1.59 4.58 2.06
N ASP A 284 1.45 5.38 1.00
CA ASP A 284 0.24 6.14 0.70
C ASP A 284 -0.46 5.57 -0.54
N THR A 285 -1.76 5.35 -0.44
CA THR A 285 -2.63 4.84 -1.52
C THR A 285 -3.74 5.81 -1.90
N LYS A 286 -3.64 7.09 -1.51
CA LYS A 286 -4.65 8.10 -1.81
C LYS A 286 -4.82 8.32 -3.31
N HIS A 287 -3.73 8.32 -4.09
CA HIS A 287 -3.79 8.43 -5.55
C HIS A 287 -4.49 7.25 -6.23
N LEU A 288 -4.50 6.08 -5.58
CA LEU A 288 -5.25 4.91 -6.03
C LEU A 288 -6.73 4.94 -5.59
N SER A 289 -7.13 5.92 -4.78
CA SER A 289 -8.48 6.03 -4.21
C SER A 289 -8.92 4.75 -3.47
N VAL A 290 -7.97 4.05 -2.85
CA VAL A 290 -8.20 2.82 -2.09
C VAL A 290 -7.60 2.95 -0.70
N ARG A 291 -8.36 2.60 0.33
CA ARG A 291 -7.81 2.42 1.68
C ARG A 291 -7.48 0.95 1.87
N LEU A 292 -6.32 0.65 2.43
CA LEU A 292 -5.97 -0.73 2.77
C LEU A 292 -6.39 -1.02 4.20
N ARG A 293 -6.82 -2.25 4.45
CA ARG A 293 -7.18 -2.73 5.78
C ARG A 293 -6.78 -4.19 5.98
N SER A 294 -6.79 -4.62 7.23
CA SER A 294 -6.68 -6.04 7.59
C SER A 294 -7.52 -6.36 8.83
N THR A 295 -7.39 -7.57 9.38
CA THR A 295 -7.99 -7.90 10.69
C THR A 295 -7.37 -7.10 11.83
N GLU A 296 -6.10 -6.70 11.69
CA GLU A 296 -5.36 -5.97 12.73
C GLU A 296 -5.41 -4.45 12.51
N MET A 297 -5.51 -4.02 11.25
CA MET A 297 -5.39 -2.61 10.86
C MET A 297 -6.71 -2.06 10.34
N ARG A 298 -7.13 -0.93 10.91
CA ARG A 298 -8.28 -0.16 10.41
C ARG A 298 -7.99 0.37 8.99
N PRO A 299 -9.04 0.62 8.19
CA PRO A 299 -8.88 1.23 6.88
C PRO A 299 -8.15 2.57 6.94
N SER A 300 -7.11 2.74 6.11
CA SER A 300 -6.39 4.01 5.95
C SER A 300 -5.86 4.13 4.52
N PHE A 301 -5.64 5.37 4.06
CA PHE A 301 -4.85 5.63 2.85
C PHE A 301 -3.35 5.61 3.15
N GLY A 302 -2.96 6.08 4.34
CA GLY A 302 -1.58 6.16 4.78
C GLY A 302 -1.27 5.08 5.81
N HIS A 303 -0.15 4.37 5.61
CA HIS A 303 0.36 3.35 6.51
C HIS A 303 1.84 3.61 6.77
N VAL A 304 2.17 3.83 8.04
CA VAL A 304 3.56 4.07 8.47
C VAL A 304 3.82 3.22 9.69
N VAL A 305 4.92 2.48 9.70
CA VAL A 305 5.36 1.71 10.85
C VAL A 305 6.88 1.56 10.85
N MET A 306 7.45 1.48 12.04
CA MET A 306 8.85 1.16 12.28
C MET A 306 8.94 -0.04 13.20
N TYR A 307 9.91 -0.91 12.96
CA TYR A 307 10.19 -2.09 13.76
C TYR A 307 11.63 -2.06 14.25
N PRO A 308 11.87 -2.17 15.57
CA PRO A 308 13.21 -2.34 16.10
C PRO A 308 13.77 -3.69 15.65
N LEU A 309 15.02 -3.71 15.20
CA LEU A 309 15.75 -4.92 14.80
C LEU A 309 16.32 -5.69 15.99
N HIS A 310 16.53 -5.00 17.13
CA HIS A 310 17.11 -5.57 18.33
C HIS A 310 16.10 -5.63 19.47
N ASP A 311 16.31 -6.53 20.44
CA ASP A 311 15.51 -6.57 21.66
C ASP A 311 15.79 -5.30 22.50
N PRO A 312 14.76 -4.57 22.98
CA PRO A 312 14.94 -3.39 23.82
C PRO A 312 15.79 -3.63 25.08
N GLU A 313 15.81 -4.87 25.60
CA GLU A 313 16.64 -5.28 26.75
C GLU A 313 18.12 -5.50 26.35
N GLU A 314 18.39 -5.88 25.10
CA GLU A 314 19.76 -6.00 24.56
C GLU A 314 20.32 -4.66 24.05
N ARG A 315 19.45 -3.77 23.59
CA ARG A 315 19.78 -2.42 23.11
C ARG A 315 18.59 -1.49 23.36
N LYS A 316 18.68 -0.63 24.40
CA LYS A 316 17.65 0.40 24.65
C LYS A 316 17.61 1.37 23.49
N ASP A 317 16.51 1.40 22.76
CA ASP A 317 16.32 2.25 21.59
C ASP A 317 15.72 3.59 22.03
N MET A 318 16.35 4.73 21.71
CA MET A 318 15.72 6.02 21.96
C MET A 318 14.52 6.28 21.03
N PHE A 319 14.25 5.42 20.05
CA PHE A 319 13.03 5.49 19.25
C PHE A 319 11.77 5.02 20.01
N ASP A 320 11.91 4.49 21.23
CA ASP A 320 10.79 4.17 22.14
C ASP A 320 9.94 5.42 22.50
N PHE A 321 10.39 6.64 22.22
CA PHE A 321 9.57 7.87 22.36
C PHE A 321 8.43 7.98 21.34
N VAL A 322 8.39 7.13 20.31
CA VAL A 322 7.33 7.20 19.27
C VAL A 322 6.02 6.57 19.76
N ASP A 323 6.07 5.56 20.63
CA ASP A 323 4.87 4.97 21.26
C ASP A 323 4.16 5.98 22.20
N ASP A 324 4.90 6.94 22.76
CA ASP A 324 4.34 8.02 23.57
C ASP A 324 3.55 9.05 22.75
N ILE A 325 3.71 9.12 21.43
CA ILE A 325 2.95 10.07 20.58
C ILE A 325 1.49 9.65 20.44
N GLU A 326 1.19 8.35 20.37
CA GLU A 326 -0.19 7.84 20.40
C GLU A 326 -0.83 8.03 21.78
N VAL A 327 -0.05 7.84 22.86
CA VAL A 327 -0.48 8.12 24.24
C VAL A 327 -0.74 9.61 24.48
N LEU A 328 0.08 10.49 23.89
CA LEU A 328 -0.09 11.95 23.96
C LEU A 328 -1.26 12.46 23.11
N ARG A 329 -1.55 11.82 21.97
CA ARG A 329 -2.77 12.08 21.17
C ARG A 329 -4.03 11.64 21.93
N ALA A 330 -4.00 10.46 22.56
CA ALA A 330 -5.11 9.97 23.39
C ALA A 330 -5.39 10.85 24.61
N ARG A 331 -4.37 11.50 25.20
CA ARG A 331 -4.53 12.45 26.32
C ARG A 331 -5.09 13.81 25.90
N ARG A 332 -4.93 14.20 24.64
CA ARG A 332 -5.43 15.48 24.12
C ARG A 332 -6.96 15.45 23.86
N ASP A 333 -7.51 14.26 23.68
CA ASP A 333 -8.94 14.01 23.46
C ASP A 333 -9.70 13.59 24.73
N ASP A 334 -9.07 13.63 25.92
CA ASP A 334 -9.77 13.43 27.20
C ASP A 334 -10.30 14.77 27.74
N PRO A 335 -11.63 15.03 27.71
CA PRO A 335 -12.22 16.26 28.25
C PRO A 335 -12.07 16.39 29.78
N ARG A 336 -11.48 15.41 30.49
CA ARG A 336 -11.23 15.48 31.93
C ARG A 336 -9.84 15.99 32.30
N ALA A 337 -8.96 16.27 31.32
CA ALA A 337 -7.61 16.79 31.59
C ALA A 337 -7.55 18.34 31.75
N MET A 338 -8.69 19.04 31.68
CA MET A 338 -8.80 20.48 31.92
C MET A 338 -9.68 20.82 33.15
N SER A 339 -9.48 20.13 34.28
CA SER A 339 -10.03 20.55 35.58
C SER A 339 -8.93 20.92 36.56
#